data_AF-A0A933EWH3-F1
#
_entry.id   AF-A0A933EWH3-F1
#
_cell.length_a   1.000
_cell.length_b   1.000
_cell.length_c   1.000
_cell.angle_alpha   90.00
_cell.angle_beta   90.00
_cell.angle_gamma   90.00
#
_symmetry.space_group_name_H-M   'P 1'
#
loop_
_entity.id
_entity.type
_entity.pdbx_description
1 polymer ?
#
loop_
_entity_poly.entity_id
_entity_poly.type
_entity_poly.pdbx_seq_one_letter_code
_entity_poly.pdbx_strand_id
1 'polypeptide(L)'
;MVDGKKEEKLTGFRLPESIASVEDSYFPSPTTHHPQPTTLVYLLQDPHANPSGQLNLAKTLDLLFQKEKNPKRIFVEAGFKDSSLSFLKSYSSKEERERIARSYLQKGLLHGEEYLELTQDHDLTLYGVEDLKLYSQSLKAYQAVTKKRDKSLRYLERIEQTIKTLKPRLYNPSLLFLDEKKGLYEKNDLSLAQYLEILKTQNPKASSFFNLKLLHKLKKLEDSTHWKNASPKERHTRLYSHLSKKLNLKALLKELKLLEDQTFKSLLHTKDEETLYNMDKLNLLLKKLLNLSLTPEEWQEYQSLTLSVQTPLDPPLSGGKALNPNPPPLSRGDRGVGVGLTTL
;
A
#
# COMPACT_ATOMS: atom_id res chain seq x y z
N MET A 1 23.03 -34.64 -8.80
CA MET A 1 22.87 -33.54 -9.77
C MET A 1 22.31 -32.36 -9.01
N VAL A 2 23.14 -31.35 -8.82
CA VAL A 2 22.90 -30.17 -7.99
C VAL A 2 22.08 -29.19 -8.82
N ASP A 3 20.82 -29.00 -8.46
CA ASP A 3 19.90 -28.17 -9.23
C ASP A 3 20.16 -26.69 -8.92
N GLY A 4 20.35 -25.93 -9.98
CA GLY A 4 20.93 -24.60 -9.98
C GLY A 4 20.06 -23.60 -9.25
N LYS A 5 20.61 -23.03 -8.17
CA LYS A 5 20.22 -21.71 -7.70
C LYS A 5 20.29 -20.76 -8.90
N LYS A 6 19.17 -20.17 -9.30
CA LYS A 6 19.22 -18.86 -9.95
C LYS A 6 19.72 -17.90 -8.88
N GLU A 7 21.04 -17.82 -8.76
CA GLU A 7 21.70 -16.74 -8.05
C GLU A 7 21.41 -15.48 -8.86
N GLU A 8 20.44 -14.70 -8.41
CA GLU A 8 20.23 -13.34 -8.89
C GLU A 8 21.53 -12.57 -8.64
N LYS A 9 22.22 -12.25 -9.73
CA LYS A 9 23.39 -11.36 -9.75
C LYS A 9 22.94 -9.95 -9.36
N LEU A 10 22.66 -9.76 -8.08
CA LEU A 10 22.77 -8.48 -7.41
C LEU A 10 24.25 -8.09 -7.39
N THR A 11 24.54 -6.80 -7.48
CA THR A 11 25.85 -6.15 -7.65
C THR A 11 26.92 -6.53 -6.59
N GLY A 12 27.31 -7.79 -6.43
CA GLY A 12 28.32 -8.23 -5.46
C GLY A 12 28.09 -7.80 -3.99
N PHE A 13 26.98 -7.12 -3.66
CA PHE A 13 26.63 -6.60 -2.35
C PHE A 13 25.58 -7.47 -1.71
N ARG A 14 25.95 -8.01 -0.55
CA ARG A 14 25.10 -8.83 0.29
C ARG A 14 25.04 -8.16 1.65
N LEU A 15 23.83 -7.83 2.08
CA LEU A 15 23.56 -7.43 3.45
C LEU A 15 23.20 -8.70 4.25
N PRO A 16 23.56 -8.76 5.54
CA PRO A 16 23.06 -9.82 6.41
C PRO A 16 21.53 -9.78 6.48
N GLU A 17 20.86 -10.92 6.29
CA GLU A 17 19.38 -11.03 6.38
C GLU A 17 18.83 -10.60 7.74
N SER A 18 19.66 -10.64 8.79
CA SER A 18 19.32 -10.15 10.13
C SER A 18 19.23 -8.63 10.24
N ILE A 19 19.73 -7.90 9.24
CA ILE A 19 19.76 -6.43 9.19
C ILE A 19 18.74 -5.92 8.16
N ALA A 20 18.82 -6.42 6.93
CA ALA A 20 17.93 -6.02 5.84
C ALA A 20 17.80 -7.13 4.79
N SER A 21 16.70 -7.12 4.04
CA SER A 21 16.43 -8.00 2.90
C SER A 21 16.19 -7.18 1.65
N VAL A 22 16.62 -7.69 0.50
CA VAL A 22 16.32 -7.09 -0.82
C VAL A 22 14.97 -7.61 -1.29
N GLU A 23 14.01 -6.72 -1.53
CA GLU A 23 12.68 -7.08 -2.03
C GLU A 23 12.64 -7.15 -3.56
N ASP A 24 13.27 -6.19 -4.24
CA ASP A 24 13.26 -6.08 -5.70
C ASP A 24 14.57 -5.47 -6.23
N SER A 25 14.87 -5.72 -7.50
CA SER A 25 15.98 -5.08 -8.20
C SER A 25 15.66 -4.88 -9.68
N TYR A 26 15.94 -3.68 -10.17
CA TYR A 26 15.74 -3.33 -11.58
C TYR A 26 17.05 -2.96 -12.23
N PHE A 27 17.33 -3.59 -13.38
CA PHE A 27 18.47 -3.28 -14.22
C PHE A 27 17.96 -2.77 -15.57
N PRO A 28 18.20 -1.50 -15.92
CA PRO A 28 17.82 -1.01 -17.23
C PRO A 28 18.58 -1.77 -18.31
N SER A 29 17.90 -2.09 -19.42
CA SER A 29 18.58 -2.70 -20.57
C SER A 29 19.63 -1.74 -21.13
N PRO A 30 20.85 -2.23 -21.47
CA PRO A 30 21.85 -1.39 -22.13
C PRO A 30 21.24 -0.77 -23.39
N THR A 31 21.38 0.54 -23.53
CA THR A 31 20.98 1.25 -24.76
C THR A 31 22.22 1.61 -25.56
N THR A 32 22.08 1.88 -26.85
CA THR A 32 23.17 2.37 -27.72
C THR A 32 23.84 3.63 -27.18
N HIS A 33 23.11 4.44 -26.40
CA HIS A 33 23.61 5.65 -25.75
C HIS A 33 24.14 5.44 -24.33
N HIS A 34 23.72 4.36 -23.65
CA HIS A 34 24.18 3.98 -22.30
C HIS A 34 24.49 2.47 -22.26
N PRO A 35 25.68 2.06 -22.73
CA PRO A 35 26.07 0.65 -22.78
C PRO A 35 26.30 0.03 -21.39
N GLN A 36 26.40 0.83 -20.34
CA GLN A 36 26.46 0.40 -18.94
C GLN A 36 25.60 1.34 -18.06
N PRO A 37 24.85 0.81 -17.07
CA PRO A 37 24.17 1.63 -16.09
C PRO A 37 25.19 2.41 -15.27
N THR A 38 25.12 3.75 -15.29
CA THR A 38 26.09 4.63 -14.65
C THR A 38 25.72 5.02 -13.21
N THR A 39 24.47 4.77 -12.81
CA THR A 39 23.94 5.19 -11.50
C THR A 39 23.23 4.01 -10.83
N LEU A 40 23.61 3.75 -9.58
CA LEU A 40 22.95 2.80 -8.70
C LEU A 40 22.13 3.59 -7.67
N VAL A 41 20.85 3.26 -7.55
CA VAL A 41 19.94 3.85 -6.56
C VAL A 41 19.51 2.76 -5.60
N TYR A 42 19.68 3.01 -4.31
CA TYR A 42 19.14 2.18 -3.26
C TYR A 42 17.85 2.81 -2.74
N LEU A 43 16.75 2.08 -2.82
CA LEU A 43 15.51 2.43 -2.14
C LEU A 43 15.45 1.61 -0.85
N LEU A 44 15.53 2.30 0.28
CA LEU A 44 15.45 1.67 1.60
C LEU A 44 14.05 1.90 2.16
N GLN A 45 13.45 0.83 2.67
CA GLN A 45 12.16 0.88 3.36
C GLN A 45 12.36 0.44 4.80
N ASP A 46 11.86 1.23 5.73
CA ASP A 46 11.96 0.96 7.16
C ASP A 46 10.58 1.02 7.84
N PRO A 47 10.39 0.28 8.95
CA PRO A 47 9.23 0.48 9.79
C PRO A 47 9.41 1.75 10.64
N HIS A 48 8.57 2.76 10.39
CA HIS A 48 8.53 3.98 11.18
C HIS A 48 8.24 3.72 12.66
N ALA A 49 8.84 4.54 13.53
CA ALA A 49 8.68 4.48 14.99
C ALA A 49 8.98 3.11 15.63
N ASN A 50 9.66 2.19 14.93
CA ASN A 50 10.16 0.94 15.48
C ASN A 50 11.66 1.07 15.78
N PRO A 51 12.09 1.11 17.06
CA PRO A 51 13.49 1.34 17.40
C PRO A 51 14.46 0.32 16.78
N SER A 52 14.09 -0.97 16.76
CA SER A 52 14.94 -1.99 16.13
C SER A 52 15.07 -1.82 14.63
N GLY A 53 13.99 -1.43 13.94
CA GLY A 53 13.99 -1.15 12.51
C GLY A 53 14.84 0.08 12.16
N GLN A 54 14.73 1.16 12.93
CA GLN A 54 15.55 2.36 12.76
C GLN A 54 17.04 2.08 12.99
N LEU A 55 17.39 1.27 13.99
CA LEU A 55 18.77 0.84 14.19
C LEU A 55 19.28 -0.06 13.04
N ASN A 56 18.42 -0.88 12.45
CA ASN A 56 18.76 -1.68 11.28
C ASN A 56 18.90 -0.82 10.01
N LEU A 57 18.11 0.24 9.86
CA LEU A 57 18.29 1.25 8.82
C LEU A 57 19.66 1.93 8.96
N ALA A 58 20.02 2.39 10.16
CA ALA A 58 21.33 2.99 10.44
C ALA A 58 22.49 2.05 10.07
N LYS A 59 22.40 0.77 10.46
CA LYS A 59 23.40 -0.26 10.09
C LYS A 59 23.46 -0.53 8.60
N THR A 60 22.31 -0.59 7.94
CA THR A 60 22.22 -0.81 6.48
C THR A 60 22.94 0.31 5.74
N LEU A 61 22.65 1.56 6.13
CA LEU A 61 23.29 2.74 5.59
C LEU A 61 24.81 2.71 5.85
N ASP A 62 25.24 2.44 7.09
CA ASP A 62 26.67 2.33 7.43
C ASP A 62 27.41 1.32 6.54
N LEU A 63 26.84 0.13 6.36
CA LEU A 63 27.40 -0.91 5.48
C LEU A 63 27.45 -0.47 4.00
N LEU A 64 26.45 0.29 3.54
CA LEU A 64 26.43 0.87 2.19
C LEU A 64 27.55 1.90 2.02
N PHE A 65 27.74 2.82 2.97
CA PHE A 65 28.81 3.84 2.91
C PHE A 65 30.21 3.23 3.00
N GLN A 66 30.39 2.15 3.76
CA GLN A 66 31.68 1.45 3.83
C GLN A 66 32.07 0.79 2.50
N LYS A 67 31.07 0.31 1.75
CA LYS A 67 31.30 -0.40 0.50
C LYS A 67 31.37 0.52 -0.71
N GLU A 68 30.42 1.44 -0.80
CA GLU A 68 30.25 2.31 -1.94
C GLU A 68 31.02 3.60 -1.68
N LYS A 69 31.97 3.94 -2.56
CA LYS A 69 32.82 5.12 -2.37
C LYS A 69 32.07 6.47 -2.46
N ASN A 70 30.80 6.47 -2.90
CA ASN A 70 30.12 7.65 -3.43
C ASN A 70 28.61 7.85 -3.13
N PRO A 71 27.90 7.18 -2.20
CA PRO A 71 26.73 7.83 -1.65
C PRO A 71 27.25 8.92 -0.70
N LYS A 72 26.95 10.18 -1.00
CA LYS A 72 27.12 11.29 -0.04
C LYS A 72 25.79 11.84 0.44
N ARG A 73 24.70 11.45 -0.23
CA ARG A 73 23.40 12.05 -0.03
C ARG A 73 22.38 10.96 0.22
N ILE A 74 21.66 11.11 1.31
CA ILE A 74 20.48 10.31 1.64
C ILE A 74 19.28 11.20 1.36
N PHE A 75 18.36 10.71 0.55
CA PHE A 75 17.10 11.39 0.31
C PHE A 75 16.06 10.90 1.31
N VAL A 76 15.47 11.82 2.06
CA VAL A 76 14.64 11.49 3.23
C VAL A 76 13.18 11.85 2.96
N GLU A 77 12.29 10.87 3.14
CA GLU A 77 10.84 11.09 3.11
C GLU A 77 10.39 11.99 4.27
N ALA A 78 9.33 12.77 4.09
CA ALA A 78 8.84 13.73 5.11
C ALA A 78 9.86 14.78 5.58
N GLY A 79 11.04 14.88 4.96
CA GLY A 79 12.01 15.95 5.16
C GLY A 79 11.90 17.04 4.11
N PHE A 80 12.35 18.26 4.40
CA PHE A 80 12.42 19.36 3.43
C PHE A 80 13.80 20.00 3.38
N LYS A 81 14.43 19.99 2.19
CA LYS A 81 15.78 20.53 1.97
C LYS A 81 16.80 19.88 2.89
N ASP A 82 17.71 20.65 3.47
CA ASP A 82 18.73 20.15 4.37
C ASP A 82 18.09 19.71 5.69
N SER A 83 18.13 18.40 5.93
CA SER A 83 17.65 17.76 7.16
C SER A 83 18.83 17.28 8.03
N SER A 84 20.06 17.69 7.74
CA SER A 84 21.23 17.22 8.46
C SER A 84 21.30 17.77 9.90
N LEU A 85 21.73 16.90 10.80
CA LEU A 85 22.05 17.17 12.20
C LEU A 85 23.56 17.31 12.44
N SER A 86 24.36 17.41 11.37
CA SER A 86 25.82 17.53 11.42
C SER A 86 26.33 18.67 12.31
N PHE A 87 25.56 19.76 12.43
CA PHE A 87 25.90 20.88 13.31
C PHE A 87 26.01 20.46 14.78
N LEU A 88 25.33 19.39 15.22
CA LEU A 88 25.40 18.89 16.60
C LEU A 88 26.74 18.19 16.93
N LYS A 89 27.52 17.79 15.91
CA LYS A 89 28.80 17.08 16.10
C LYS A 89 29.85 17.94 16.82
N SER A 90 29.77 19.26 16.71
CA SER A 90 30.71 20.18 17.38
C SER A 90 30.41 20.41 18.85
N TYR A 91 29.20 20.06 19.32
CA TYR A 91 28.74 20.38 20.68
C TYR A 91 28.99 19.28 21.71
N SER A 92 29.30 18.04 21.29
CA SER A 92 29.47 16.91 22.22
C SER A 92 30.31 15.78 21.63
N SER A 93 30.88 14.95 22.52
CA SER A 93 31.64 13.76 22.11
C SER A 93 30.74 12.74 21.40
N LYS A 94 31.34 11.82 20.64
CA LYS A 94 30.61 10.75 19.94
C LYS A 94 29.78 9.90 20.91
N GLU A 95 30.35 9.56 22.06
CA GLU A 95 29.72 8.71 23.08
C GLU A 95 28.46 9.38 23.64
N GLU A 96 28.54 10.70 23.91
CA GLU A 96 27.41 11.46 24.42
C GLU A 96 26.31 11.64 23.36
N ARG A 97 26.70 11.90 22.10
CA ARG A 97 25.77 11.93 20.97
C ARG A 97 25.04 10.61 20.81
N GLU A 98 25.74 9.48 20.88
CA GLU A 98 25.15 8.15 20.78
C GLU A 98 24.17 7.87 21.91
N ARG A 99 24.53 8.21 23.15
CA ARG A 99 23.67 8.05 24.32
C ARG A 99 22.36 8.83 24.18
N ILE A 100 22.44 10.09 23.73
CA ILE A 100 21.27 10.96 23.54
C ILE A 100 20.45 10.48 22.33
N ALA A 101 21.09 10.27 21.18
CA ALA A 101 20.42 9.85 19.94
C ALA A 101 19.66 8.53 20.14
N ARG A 102 20.24 7.58 20.88
CA ARG A 102 19.57 6.32 21.23
C ARG A 102 18.29 6.55 22.03
N SER A 103 18.27 7.51 22.95
CA SER A 103 17.07 7.86 23.72
C SER A 103 15.98 8.48 22.82
N TYR A 104 16.36 9.35 21.88
CA TYR A 104 15.41 9.97 20.94
C TYR A 104 14.84 8.96 19.94
N LEU A 105 15.68 8.06 19.44
CA LEU A 105 15.27 6.96 18.57
C LEU A 105 14.28 6.02 19.28
N GLN A 106 14.53 5.70 20.56
CA GLN A 106 13.60 4.91 21.38
C GLN A 106 12.24 5.59 21.59
N LYS A 107 12.20 6.92 21.59
CA LYS A 107 10.97 7.72 21.70
C LYS A 107 10.29 7.94 20.35
N GLY A 108 10.87 7.50 19.24
CA GLY A 108 10.37 7.76 17.89
C GLY A 108 10.51 9.23 17.45
N LEU A 109 11.44 9.97 18.06
CA LEU A 109 11.71 11.39 17.73
C LEU A 109 12.88 11.56 16.77
N LEU A 110 13.57 10.47 16.42
CA LEU A 110 14.77 10.46 15.61
C LEU A 110 14.82 9.18 14.79
N HIS A 111 15.15 9.30 13.50
CA HIS A 111 15.18 8.20 12.53
C HIS A 111 16.59 7.59 12.38
N GLY A 112 16.68 6.46 11.68
CA GLY A 112 17.91 5.69 11.53
C GLY A 112 19.04 6.44 10.82
N GLU A 113 18.72 7.22 9.80
CA GLU A 113 19.66 8.06 9.05
C GLU A 113 20.21 9.21 9.89
N GLU A 114 19.37 9.85 10.70
CA GLU A 114 19.76 10.89 11.67
C GLU A 114 20.62 10.29 12.79
N TYR A 115 20.27 9.09 13.25
CA TYR A 115 21.08 8.35 14.23
C TYR A 115 22.45 8.03 13.67
N LEU A 116 22.52 7.55 12.41
CA LEU A 116 23.79 7.29 11.76
C LEU A 116 24.64 8.56 11.65
N GLU A 117 24.04 9.67 11.20
CA GLU A 117 24.74 10.94 11.09
C GLU A 117 25.31 11.38 12.43
N LEU A 118 24.54 11.29 13.51
CA LEU A 118 24.96 11.69 14.85
C LEU A 118 25.95 10.74 15.52
N THR A 119 26.05 9.48 15.09
CA THR A 119 26.89 8.47 15.76
C THR A 119 28.12 8.06 14.96
N GLN A 120 28.17 8.37 13.67
CA GLN A 120 29.32 8.08 12.82
C GLN A 120 29.88 9.35 12.19
N ASP A 121 31.17 9.30 11.83
CA ASP A 121 31.89 10.45 11.25
C ASP A 121 31.92 10.38 9.72
N HIS A 122 30.86 9.83 9.13
CA HIS A 122 30.65 9.84 7.68
C HIS A 122 30.38 11.26 7.19
N ASP A 123 30.99 11.61 6.05
CA ASP A 123 30.66 12.80 5.26
C ASP A 123 29.37 12.53 4.47
N LEU A 124 28.23 12.66 5.18
CA LEU A 124 26.90 12.45 4.62
C LEU A 124 26.04 13.70 4.77
N THR A 125 25.09 13.87 3.85
CA THR A 125 24.07 14.92 3.88
C THR A 125 22.69 14.29 3.81
N LEU A 126 21.82 14.67 4.72
CA LEU A 126 20.41 14.30 4.70
C LEU A 126 19.65 15.37 3.92
N TYR A 127 18.99 14.97 2.82
CA TYR A 127 18.24 15.89 1.98
C TYR A 127 16.79 15.44 1.87
N GLY A 128 15.90 16.17 2.52
CA GLY A 128 14.47 16.00 2.42
C GLY A 128 13.93 16.26 1.02
N VAL A 129 13.12 15.33 0.52
CA VAL A 129 12.53 15.38 -0.84
C VAL A 129 11.06 15.80 -0.86
N GLU A 130 10.51 16.24 0.27
CA GLU A 130 9.11 16.67 0.36
C GLU A 130 8.85 17.96 -0.43
N ASP A 131 7.69 18.01 -1.10
CA ASP A 131 7.19 19.25 -1.71
C ASP A 131 6.24 19.93 -0.71
N LEU A 132 6.70 21.01 -0.08
CA LEU A 132 5.89 21.75 0.91
C LEU A 132 4.57 22.27 0.35
N LYS A 133 4.52 22.59 -0.95
CA LYS A 133 3.28 23.03 -1.58
C LYS A 133 2.30 21.87 -1.63
N LEU A 134 2.73 20.70 -2.09
CA LEU A 134 1.89 19.48 -2.11
C LEU A 134 1.50 19.05 -0.69
N TYR A 135 2.43 19.07 0.26
CA TYR A 135 2.16 18.79 1.67
C TYR A 135 1.07 19.72 2.23
N SER A 136 1.22 21.04 2.02
CA SER A 136 0.24 22.02 2.48
C SER A 136 -1.14 21.85 1.82
N GLN A 137 -1.18 21.46 0.54
CA GLN A 137 -2.41 21.15 -0.17
C GLN A 137 -3.08 19.90 0.39
N SER A 138 -2.30 18.84 0.65
CA SER A 138 -2.77 17.62 1.30
C SER A 138 -3.36 17.90 2.68
N LEU A 139 -2.69 18.71 3.50
CA LEU A 139 -3.18 19.10 4.83
C LEU A 139 -4.50 19.87 4.75
N LYS A 140 -4.63 20.80 3.80
CA LYS A 140 -5.89 21.53 3.56
C LYS A 140 -7.01 20.61 3.10
N ALA A 141 -6.72 19.67 2.19
CA ALA A 141 -7.69 18.68 1.73
C ALA A 141 -8.16 17.79 2.88
N TYR A 142 -7.23 17.30 3.71
CA TYR A 142 -7.53 16.54 4.91
C TYR A 142 -8.44 17.33 5.86
N GLN A 143 -8.09 18.57 6.20
CA GLN A 143 -8.90 19.45 7.04
C GLN A 143 -10.31 19.71 6.47
N ALA A 144 -10.44 19.83 5.15
CA ALA A 144 -11.75 20.02 4.50
C ALA A 144 -12.63 18.77 4.60
N VAL A 145 -12.03 17.58 4.43
CA VAL A 145 -12.73 16.29 4.51
C VAL A 145 -13.12 15.97 5.96
N THR A 146 -12.22 16.14 6.93
CA THR A 146 -12.49 15.81 8.34
C THR A 146 -13.66 16.58 8.92
N LYS A 147 -13.82 17.87 8.57
CA LYS A 147 -14.96 18.70 9.02
C LYS A 147 -16.34 18.13 8.64
N LYS A 148 -16.42 17.38 7.54
CA LYS A 148 -17.67 16.81 7.03
C LYS A 148 -17.76 15.29 7.18
N ARG A 149 -16.66 14.63 7.59
CA ARG A 149 -16.52 13.18 7.63
C ARG A 149 -17.68 12.51 8.35
N ASP A 150 -17.95 12.90 9.59
CA ASP A 150 -18.98 12.23 10.40
C ASP A 150 -20.39 12.40 9.81
N LYS A 151 -20.69 13.58 9.25
CA LYS A 151 -21.97 13.82 8.58
C LYS A 151 -22.11 12.95 7.33
N SER A 152 -21.06 12.85 6.53
CA SER A 152 -21.04 12.01 5.33
C SER A 152 -21.13 10.53 5.68
N LEU A 153 -20.40 10.06 6.70
CA LEU A 153 -20.47 8.67 7.15
C LEU A 153 -21.86 8.29 7.64
N ARG A 154 -22.52 9.13 8.44
CA ARG A 154 -23.93 8.91 8.86
C ARG A 154 -24.89 8.84 7.67
N TYR A 155 -24.64 9.60 6.61
CA TYR A 155 -25.45 9.52 5.39
C TYR A 155 -25.23 8.21 4.65
N LEU A 156 -23.97 7.77 4.52
CA LEU A 156 -23.61 6.48 3.92
C LEU A 156 -24.17 5.29 4.73
N GLU A 157 -24.23 5.39 6.06
CA GLU A 157 -24.90 4.40 6.91
C GLU A 157 -26.40 4.28 6.60
N ARG A 158 -27.09 5.40 6.33
CA ARG A 158 -28.50 5.36 5.93
C ARG A 158 -28.70 4.69 4.57
N ILE A 159 -27.78 4.95 3.63
CA ILE A 159 -27.75 4.27 2.33
C ILE A 159 -27.54 2.77 2.54
N GLU A 160 -26.57 2.38 3.36
CA GLU A 160 -26.29 0.98 3.70
C GLU A 160 -27.52 0.26 4.28
N GLN A 161 -28.25 0.89 5.22
CA GLN A 161 -29.49 0.31 5.75
C GLN A 161 -30.58 0.17 4.68
N THR A 162 -30.67 1.13 3.76
CA THR A 162 -31.62 1.07 2.65
C THR A 162 -31.28 -0.09 1.72
N ILE A 163 -30.01 -0.21 1.33
CA ILE A 163 -29.49 -1.31 0.50
C ILE A 163 -29.76 -2.65 1.18
N LYS A 164 -29.44 -2.78 2.47
CA LYS A 164 -29.71 -4.00 3.26
C LYS A 164 -31.17 -4.41 3.26
N THR A 165 -32.09 -3.44 3.27
CA THR A 165 -33.54 -3.70 3.20
C THR A 165 -34.00 -4.11 1.79
N LEU A 166 -33.32 -3.62 0.75
CA LEU A 166 -33.64 -3.94 -0.64
C LEU A 166 -33.06 -5.29 -1.09
N LYS A 167 -31.92 -5.73 -0.55
CA LYS A 167 -31.24 -6.98 -0.94
C LYS A 167 -32.20 -8.19 -0.96
N PRO A 168 -32.96 -8.51 0.11
CA PRO A 168 -33.85 -9.68 0.09
C PRO A 168 -35.04 -9.56 -0.89
N ARG A 169 -35.34 -8.36 -1.39
CA ARG A 169 -36.44 -8.11 -2.33
C ARG A 169 -35.98 -8.17 -3.78
N LEU A 170 -34.74 -7.78 -4.06
CA LEU A 170 -34.21 -7.65 -5.41
C LEU A 170 -33.23 -8.76 -5.80
N TYR A 171 -32.45 -9.29 -4.86
CA TYR A 171 -31.50 -10.36 -5.16
C TYR A 171 -32.20 -11.71 -5.33
N ASN A 172 -31.80 -12.44 -6.37
CA ASN A 172 -32.09 -13.87 -6.45
C ASN A 172 -31.44 -14.63 -5.28
N PRO A 173 -31.96 -15.84 -4.94
CA PRO A 173 -31.50 -16.59 -3.77
C PRO A 173 -29.99 -16.89 -3.74
N SER A 174 -29.39 -17.18 -4.90
CA SER A 174 -27.95 -17.50 -4.98
C SER A 174 -27.07 -16.27 -4.72
N LEU A 175 -27.46 -15.12 -5.29
CA LEU A 175 -26.78 -13.85 -5.07
C LEU A 175 -26.89 -13.40 -3.61
N LEU A 176 -28.10 -13.49 -3.03
CA LEU A 176 -28.34 -13.16 -1.62
C LEU A 176 -27.52 -14.04 -0.68
N PHE A 177 -27.50 -15.36 -0.94
CA PHE A 177 -26.68 -16.29 -0.17
C PHE A 177 -25.20 -15.91 -0.21
N LEU A 178 -24.65 -15.63 -1.41
CA LEU A 178 -23.24 -15.27 -1.54
C LEU A 178 -22.91 -13.94 -0.84
N ASP A 179 -23.79 -12.94 -0.97
CA ASP A 179 -23.66 -11.64 -0.29
C ASP A 179 -23.61 -11.78 1.23
N GLU A 180 -24.49 -12.60 1.81
CA GLU A 180 -24.49 -12.89 3.25
C GLU A 180 -23.19 -13.57 3.69
N LYS A 181 -22.68 -14.54 2.91
CA LYS A 181 -21.41 -15.23 3.23
C LYS A 181 -20.21 -14.30 3.12
N LYS A 182 -20.21 -13.39 2.15
CA LYS A 182 -19.20 -12.33 2.07
C LYS A 182 -19.23 -11.44 3.31
N GLY A 183 -20.41 -11.01 3.75
CA GLY A 183 -20.56 -10.21 4.97
C GLY A 183 -20.04 -10.90 6.23
N LEU A 184 -20.23 -12.23 6.35
CA LEU A 184 -19.65 -13.02 7.46
C LEU A 184 -18.13 -13.13 7.36
N TYR A 185 -17.60 -13.29 6.15
CA TYR A 185 -16.15 -13.34 5.91
C TYR A 185 -15.48 -12.01 6.30
N GLU A 186 -16.03 -10.88 5.88
CA GLU A 186 -15.51 -9.54 6.20
C GLU A 186 -15.53 -9.23 7.71
N LYS A 187 -16.49 -9.81 8.45
CA LYS A 187 -16.58 -9.70 9.91
C LYS A 187 -15.69 -10.70 10.67
N ASN A 188 -14.98 -11.56 9.96
CA ASN A 188 -14.21 -12.69 10.50
C ASN A 188 -15.06 -13.78 11.20
N ASP A 189 -16.36 -13.81 10.96
CA ASP A 189 -17.28 -14.87 11.42
C ASP A 189 -17.20 -16.12 10.52
N LEU A 190 -16.65 -15.96 9.31
CA LEU A 190 -16.38 -17.03 8.35
C LEU A 190 -14.89 -17.02 7.99
N SER A 191 -14.22 -18.17 8.09
CA SER A 191 -12.79 -18.24 7.71
C SER A 191 -12.61 -18.12 6.19
N LEU A 192 -11.45 -17.62 5.75
CA LEU A 192 -11.06 -17.61 4.33
C LEU A 192 -11.22 -19.01 3.70
N ALA A 193 -10.82 -20.04 4.43
CA ALA A 193 -10.89 -21.43 3.96
C ALA A 193 -12.33 -21.92 3.76
N GLN A 194 -13.32 -21.42 4.51
CA GLN A 194 -14.74 -21.73 4.30
C GLN A 194 -15.33 -20.89 3.17
N TYR A 195 -15.00 -19.60 3.14
CA TYR A 195 -15.46 -18.68 2.10
C TYR A 195 -15.01 -19.11 0.69
N LEU A 196 -13.77 -19.59 0.58
CA LEU A 196 -13.25 -20.17 -0.67
C LEU A 196 -14.01 -21.40 -1.16
N GLU A 197 -14.47 -22.26 -0.27
CA GLU A 197 -15.28 -23.42 -0.67
C GLU A 197 -16.64 -22.96 -1.19
N ILE A 198 -17.26 -21.95 -0.57
CA ILE A 198 -18.49 -21.33 -1.06
C ILE A 198 -18.29 -20.74 -2.46
N LEU A 199 -17.22 -19.97 -2.68
CA LEU A 199 -16.90 -19.41 -4.00
C LEU A 199 -16.68 -20.51 -5.06
N LYS A 200 -16.01 -21.61 -4.71
CA LYS A 200 -15.82 -22.76 -5.62
C LYS A 200 -17.13 -23.44 -5.98
N THR A 201 -18.04 -23.61 -5.03
CA THR A 201 -19.35 -24.21 -5.28
C THR A 201 -20.17 -23.37 -6.24
N GLN A 202 -20.10 -22.04 -6.11
CA GLN A 202 -20.82 -21.11 -7.01
C GLN A 202 -20.11 -20.92 -8.36
N ASN A 203 -18.78 -21.08 -8.41
CA ASN A 203 -18.00 -20.91 -9.63
C ASN A 203 -16.88 -21.96 -9.75
N PRO A 204 -17.11 -23.06 -10.51
CA PRO A 204 -16.14 -24.13 -10.70
C PRO A 204 -14.80 -23.69 -11.31
N LYS A 205 -14.77 -22.53 -12.00
CA LYS A 205 -13.53 -21.93 -12.55
C LYS A 205 -12.55 -21.50 -11.46
N ALA A 206 -12.96 -21.45 -10.19
CA ALA A 206 -12.05 -21.33 -9.04
C ALA A 206 -10.87 -22.31 -9.09
N SER A 207 -11.07 -23.49 -9.71
CA SER A 207 -10.04 -24.50 -9.92
C SER A 207 -9.08 -24.19 -11.07
N SER A 208 -9.06 -22.99 -11.66
CA SER A 208 -8.02 -22.59 -12.62
C SER A 208 -6.85 -21.85 -11.97
N PHE A 209 -7.12 -21.12 -10.88
CA PHE A 209 -6.16 -20.24 -10.19
C PHE A 209 -5.06 -21.01 -9.44
N PHE A 210 -3.80 -20.59 -9.62
CA PHE A 210 -2.63 -21.34 -9.13
C PHE A 210 -2.47 -21.26 -7.62
N ASN A 211 -2.52 -20.06 -7.05
CA ASN A 211 -2.34 -19.87 -5.61
C ASN A 211 -3.55 -20.39 -4.83
N LEU A 212 -4.77 -20.26 -5.36
CA LEU A 212 -5.96 -20.88 -4.77
C LEU A 212 -5.92 -22.42 -4.77
N LYS A 213 -5.39 -23.05 -5.83
CA LYS A 213 -5.12 -24.50 -5.84
C LYS A 213 -4.13 -24.89 -4.76
N LEU A 214 -3.06 -24.10 -4.61
CA LEU A 214 -2.04 -24.36 -3.61
C LEU A 214 -2.67 -24.30 -2.21
N LEU A 215 -3.42 -23.24 -1.91
CA LEU A 215 -4.14 -23.08 -0.64
C LEU A 215 -5.11 -24.23 -0.36
N HIS A 216 -5.82 -24.73 -1.38
CA HIS A 216 -6.69 -25.90 -1.21
C HIS A 216 -5.93 -27.18 -0.88
N LYS A 217 -4.81 -27.43 -1.56
CA LYS A 217 -3.95 -28.58 -1.28
C LYS A 217 -3.44 -28.53 0.16
N LEU A 218 -3.14 -27.35 0.68
CA LEU A 218 -2.72 -27.18 2.07
C LEU A 218 -3.80 -27.50 3.06
N LYS A 219 -5.00 -26.97 2.88
CA LYS A 219 -6.12 -27.27 3.75
C LYS A 219 -6.35 -28.78 3.82
N LYS A 220 -6.30 -29.47 2.67
CA LYS A 220 -6.39 -30.94 2.62
C LYS A 220 -5.25 -31.65 3.35
N LEU A 221 -4.03 -31.11 3.30
CA LEU A 221 -2.91 -31.65 4.07
C LEU A 221 -3.13 -31.44 5.57
N GLU A 222 -3.54 -30.25 6.00
CA GLU A 222 -3.87 -29.93 7.40
C GLU A 222 -4.98 -30.83 7.96
N ASP A 223 -6.00 -31.13 7.15
CA ASP A 223 -7.13 -31.98 7.54
C ASP A 223 -6.78 -33.48 7.59
N SER A 224 -5.70 -33.91 6.92
CA SER A 224 -5.33 -35.32 6.87
C SER A 224 -4.80 -35.85 8.20
N THR A 225 -5.23 -37.06 8.57
CA THR A 225 -5.03 -37.70 9.90
C THR A 225 -3.57 -37.79 10.34
N HIS A 226 -2.63 -37.82 9.41
CA HIS A 226 -1.19 -37.89 9.69
C HIS A 226 -0.63 -36.61 10.36
N TRP A 227 -1.35 -35.48 10.29
CA TRP A 227 -0.89 -34.16 10.74
C TRP A 227 -1.51 -33.71 12.06
N LYS A 228 -2.63 -34.33 12.47
CA LYS A 228 -3.25 -34.06 13.79
C LYS A 228 -2.35 -34.49 14.95
N ASN A 229 -1.49 -35.48 14.73
CA ASN A 229 -0.58 -36.06 15.73
C ASN A 229 0.81 -35.40 15.79
N ALA A 230 1.16 -34.51 14.85
CA ALA A 230 2.43 -33.81 14.85
C ALA A 230 2.43 -32.65 15.86
N SER A 231 3.58 -32.32 16.47
CA SER A 231 3.64 -31.18 17.39
C SER A 231 3.34 -29.86 16.65
N PRO A 232 2.77 -28.84 17.31
CA PRO A 232 2.49 -27.54 16.68
C PRO A 232 3.73 -26.91 16.01
N LYS A 233 4.91 -27.10 16.61
CA LYS A 233 6.19 -26.56 16.12
C LYS A 233 6.68 -27.27 14.86
N GLU A 234 6.51 -28.59 14.77
CA GLU A 234 6.85 -29.37 13.57
C GLU A 234 5.88 -29.12 12.43
N ARG A 235 4.58 -29.01 12.73
CA ARG A 235 3.56 -28.60 11.75
C ARG A 235 3.92 -27.25 11.14
N HIS A 236 4.16 -26.26 11.99
CA HIS A 236 4.52 -24.91 11.57
C HIS A 236 5.79 -24.91 10.71
N THR A 237 6.89 -25.51 11.19
CA THR A 237 8.18 -25.50 10.47
C THR A 237 8.10 -26.19 9.09
N ARG A 238 7.36 -27.30 8.98
CA ARG A 238 7.28 -28.09 7.74
C ARG A 238 6.27 -27.53 6.74
N LEU A 239 5.13 -27.00 7.21
CA LEU A 239 4.19 -26.27 6.34
C LEU A 239 4.83 -24.99 5.82
N TYR A 240 5.40 -24.16 6.70
CA TYR A 240 6.04 -22.90 6.30
C TYR A 240 7.20 -23.09 5.32
N SER A 241 8.04 -24.13 5.48
CA SER A 241 9.15 -24.40 4.55
C SER A 241 8.70 -24.84 3.15
N HIS A 242 7.56 -25.54 3.05
CA HIS A 242 6.96 -25.89 1.76
C HIS A 242 6.22 -24.71 1.11
N LEU A 243 5.75 -23.76 1.92
CA LEU A 243 4.78 -22.74 1.51
C LEU A 243 5.33 -21.36 1.25
N SER A 244 6.12 -20.83 2.18
CA SER A 244 6.67 -19.47 2.09
C SER A 244 7.46 -19.26 0.80
N LYS A 245 8.03 -20.34 0.25
CA LYS A 245 8.81 -20.31 -0.98
C LYS A 245 7.97 -20.33 -2.27
N LYS A 246 6.69 -20.72 -2.22
CA LYS A 246 5.86 -20.95 -3.41
C LYS A 246 4.56 -20.14 -3.45
N LEU A 247 4.00 -19.81 -2.28
CA LEU A 247 2.76 -19.05 -2.18
C LEU A 247 3.09 -17.56 -2.21
N ASN A 248 2.69 -16.88 -3.26
CA ASN A 248 2.78 -15.42 -3.32
C ASN A 248 1.49 -14.83 -2.75
N LEU A 249 1.56 -14.21 -1.56
CA LEU A 249 0.39 -13.67 -0.86
C LEU A 249 -0.31 -12.58 -1.68
N LYS A 250 0.44 -11.67 -2.32
CA LYS A 250 -0.11 -10.61 -3.18
C LYS A 250 -0.86 -11.21 -4.38
N ALA A 251 -0.29 -12.23 -5.01
CA ALA A 251 -0.94 -12.96 -6.10
C ALA A 251 -2.19 -13.71 -5.63
N LEU A 252 -2.15 -14.35 -4.46
CA LEU A 252 -3.29 -15.04 -3.86
C LEU A 252 -4.47 -14.09 -3.61
N LEU A 253 -4.23 -12.93 -3.01
CA LEU A 253 -5.27 -11.92 -2.75
C LEU A 253 -5.87 -11.40 -4.06
N LYS A 254 -5.04 -11.22 -5.09
CA LYS A 254 -5.51 -10.83 -6.44
C LYS A 254 -6.37 -11.91 -7.10
N GLU A 255 -5.96 -13.18 -7.01
CA GLU A 255 -6.74 -14.32 -7.50
C GLU A 255 -8.08 -14.45 -6.77
N LEU A 256 -8.09 -14.26 -5.44
CA LEU A 256 -9.30 -14.29 -4.63
C LEU A 256 -10.28 -13.19 -5.07
N LYS A 257 -9.81 -11.94 -5.18
CA LYS A 257 -10.65 -10.82 -5.63
C LYS A 257 -11.23 -11.07 -7.02
N LEU A 258 -10.41 -11.55 -7.96
CA LEU A 258 -10.87 -11.86 -9.31
C LEU A 258 -11.94 -12.98 -9.33
N LEU A 259 -11.73 -14.05 -8.54
CA LEU A 259 -12.71 -15.12 -8.42
C LEU A 259 -14.02 -14.61 -7.81
N GLU A 260 -13.95 -13.81 -6.75
CA GLU A 260 -15.11 -13.18 -6.13
C GLU A 260 -15.89 -12.34 -7.16
N ASP A 261 -15.23 -11.41 -7.84
CA ASP A 261 -15.86 -10.55 -8.85
C ASP A 261 -16.50 -11.37 -9.99
N GLN A 262 -15.83 -12.41 -10.47
CA GLN A 262 -16.39 -13.30 -11.50
C GLN A 262 -17.63 -14.04 -11.00
N THR A 263 -17.61 -14.49 -9.76
CA THR A 263 -18.71 -15.25 -9.15
C THR A 263 -19.92 -14.34 -8.95
N PHE A 264 -19.74 -13.16 -8.34
CA PHE A 264 -20.82 -12.20 -8.20
C PHE A 264 -21.41 -11.81 -9.55
N LYS A 265 -20.57 -11.46 -10.54
CA LYS A 265 -21.04 -11.11 -11.90
C LYS A 265 -21.85 -12.22 -12.56
N SER A 266 -21.49 -13.48 -12.35
CA SER A 266 -22.24 -14.61 -12.93
C SER A 266 -23.61 -14.84 -12.29
N LEU A 267 -23.85 -14.28 -11.10
CA LEU A 267 -25.10 -14.40 -10.35
C LEU A 267 -26.00 -13.16 -10.51
N LEU A 268 -25.56 -12.12 -11.23
CA LEU A 268 -26.38 -10.96 -11.57
C LEU A 268 -27.20 -11.29 -12.81
N HIS A 269 -28.53 -11.42 -12.66
CA HIS A 269 -29.43 -11.81 -13.75
C HIS A 269 -30.27 -10.64 -14.25
N THR A 270 -30.49 -9.63 -13.42
CA THR A 270 -31.32 -8.46 -13.74
C THR A 270 -30.54 -7.16 -13.57
N LYS A 271 -31.03 -6.10 -14.24
CA LYS A 271 -30.45 -4.75 -14.12
C LYS A 271 -30.60 -4.19 -12.70
N ASP A 272 -31.67 -4.54 -12.00
CA ASP A 272 -31.92 -4.07 -10.63
C ASP A 272 -30.93 -4.71 -9.63
N GLU A 273 -30.63 -6.00 -9.79
CA GLU A 273 -29.58 -6.68 -9.03
C GLU A 273 -28.21 -6.05 -9.26
N GLU A 274 -27.84 -5.83 -10.52
CA GLU A 274 -26.57 -5.19 -10.88
C GLU A 274 -26.47 -3.78 -10.31
N THR A 275 -27.55 -3.01 -10.41
CA THR A 275 -27.62 -1.64 -9.87
C THR A 275 -27.44 -1.65 -8.35
N LEU A 276 -28.17 -2.52 -7.63
CA LEU A 276 -28.08 -2.60 -6.18
C LEU A 276 -26.69 -3.09 -5.72
N TYR A 277 -26.10 -4.07 -6.42
CA TYR A 277 -24.74 -4.55 -6.16
C TYR A 277 -23.70 -3.45 -6.33
N ASN A 278 -23.78 -2.69 -7.43
CA ASN A 278 -22.87 -1.59 -7.69
C ASN A 278 -23.03 -0.45 -6.66
N MET A 279 -24.27 -0.15 -6.24
CA MET A 279 -24.54 0.83 -5.18
C MET A 279 -23.92 0.41 -3.84
N ASP A 280 -24.04 -0.86 -3.47
CA ASP A 280 -23.45 -1.39 -2.23
C ASP A 280 -21.92 -1.28 -2.26
N LYS A 281 -21.32 -1.67 -3.38
CA LYS A 281 -19.88 -1.58 -3.62
C LYS A 281 -19.38 -0.14 -3.58
N LEU A 282 -20.07 0.79 -4.25
CA LEU A 282 -19.75 2.22 -4.20
C LEU A 282 -19.88 2.79 -2.79
N ASN A 283 -20.92 2.41 -2.04
CA ASN A 283 -21.12 2.83 -0.66
C ASN A 283 -19.94 2.39 0.23
N LEU A 284 -19.49 1.14 0.10
CA LEU A 284 -18.32 0.62 0.80
C LEU A 284 -17.03 1.40 0.45
N LEU A 285 -16.78 1.62 -0.84
CA LEU A 285 -15.59 2.34 -1.31
C LEU A 285 -15.60 3.80 -0.84
N LEU A 286 -16.75 4.47 -0.83
CA LEU A 286 -16.89 5.82 -0.29
C LEU A 286 -16.63 5.88 1.22
N LYS A 287 -17.10 4.89 1.99
CA LYS A 287 -16.78 4.79 3.43
C LYS A 287 -15.26 4.63 3.64
N LYS A 288 -14.61 3.74 2.88
CA LYS A 288 -13.15 3.55 2.92
C LYS A 288 -12.39 4.82 2.52
N LEU A 289 -12.83 5.50 1.46
CA LEU A 289 -12.25 6.76 1.02
C LEU A 289 -12.31 7.84 2.11
N LEU A 290 -13.47 8.02 2.74
CA LEU A 290 -13.64 9.01 3.82
C LEU A 290 -12.81 8.66 5.06
N ASN A 291 -12.60 7.37 5.33
CA ASN A 291 -11.76 6.86 6.41
C ASN A 291 -10.28 6.74 6.05
N LEU A 292 -9.88 7.13 4.83
CA LEU A 292 -8.49 7.04 4.34
C LEU A 292 -7.92 5.61 4.41
N SER A 293 -8.77 4.61 4.21
CA SER A 293 -8.41 3.19 4.22
C SER A 293 -8.58 2.52 2.85
N LEU A 294 -8.77 3.32 1.80
CA LEU A 294 -8.94 2.86 0.42
C LEU A 294 -7.57 2.51 -0.18
N THR A 295 -7.44 1.30 -0.74
CA THR A 295 -6.21 0.92 -1.44
C THR A 295 -6.15 1.48 -2.87
N PRO A 296 -4.97 1.51 -3.53
CA PRO A 296 -4.86 1.93 -4.93
C PRO A 296 -5.75 1.11 -5.89
N GLU A 297 -5.85 -0.21 -5.67
CA GLU A 297 -6.71 -1.08 -6.48
C GLU A 297 -8.21 -0.77 -6.26
N GLU A 298 -8.60 -0.47 -5.02
CA GLU A 298 -9.96 -0.04 -4.68
C GLU A 298 -10.28 1.37 -5.22
N TRP A 299 -9.29 2.24 -5.33
CA TRP A 299 -9.43 3.54 -6.00
C TRP A 299 -9.71 3.37 -7.49
N GLN A 300 -8.96 2.52 -8.18
CA GLN A 300 -9.21 2.20 -9.59
C GLN A 300 -10.61 1.62 -9.79
N GLU A 301 -11.03 0.76 -8.87
CA GLU A 301 -12.36 0.17 -8.86
C GLU A 301 -13.45 1.24 -8.66
N TYR A 302 -13.28 2.15 -7.70
CA TYR A 302 -14.17 3.30 -7.48
C TYR A 302 -14.28 4.16 -8.75
N GLN A 303 -13.17 4.45 -9.41
CA GLN A 303 -13.16 5.20 -10.67
C GLN A 303 -13.93 4.47 -11.77
N SER A 304 -13.73 3.15 -11.91
CA SER A 304 -14.45 2.36 -12.92
C SER A 304 -15.98 2.36 -12.70
N LEU A 305 -16.42 2.25 -11.45
CA LEU A 305 -17.85 2.24 -11.09
C LEU A 305 -18.50 3.61 -11.21
N THR A 306 -17.77 4.70 -10.95
CA THR A 306 -18.32 6.05 -11.10
C THR A 306 -18.44 6.46 -12.56
N LEU A 307 -17.53 6.00 -13.43
CA LEU A 307 -17.63 6.22 -14.88
C LEU A 307 -18.80 5.45 -15.51
N SER A 308 -19.14 4.25 -15.02
CA SER A 308 -20.30 3.50 -15.53
C SER A 308 -21.65 4.11 -15.13
N VAL A 309 -21.71 4.77 -13.96
CA VAL A 309 -22.91 5.46 -13.46
C VAL A 309 -23.17 6.80 -14.18
N GLN A 310 -22.21 7.36 -14.92
CA GLN A 310 -22.38 8.60 -15.70
C GLN A 310 -23.21 8.42 -17.00
N THR A 311 -23.93 7.30 -17.17
CA THR A 311 -25.05 7.28 -18.12
C THR A 311 -26.15 8.22 -17.60
N PRO A 312 -26.73 9.09 -18.44
CA PRO A 312 -27.47 10.25 -17.97
C PRO A 312 -28.69 9.82 -17.15
N LEU A 313 -28.63 10.06 -15.84
CA LEU A 313 -29.84 10.36 -15.09
C LEU A 313 -30.48 11.55 -15.79
N ASP A 314 -31.73 11.41 -16.23
CA ASP A 314 -32.51 12.53 -16.75
C ASP A 314 -32.30 13.74 -15.84
N PRO A 315 -31.99 14.92 -16.41
CA PRO A 315 -31.60 16.07 -15.62
C PRO A 315 -32.70 16.37 -14.59
N PRO A 316 -32.35 16.65 -13.33
CA PRO A 316 -33.33 17.14 -12.37
C PRO A 316 -33.95 18.41 -12.94
N LEU A 317 -35.29 18.48 -12.90
CA LEU A 317 -36.06 19.68 -13.24
C LEU A 317 -35.42 20.91 -12.59
N SER A 318 -34.81 21.73 -13.44
CA SER A 318 -34.40 23.14 -13.26
C SER A 318 -33.98 23.62 -11.87
N GLY A 319 -32.75 24.14 -11.78
CA GLY A 319 -32.48 25.27 -10.89
C GLY A 319 -31.21 25.20 -10.05
N GLY A 320 -30.03 24.98 -10.64
CA GLY A 320 -28.78 25.16 -9.94
C GLY A 320 -27.59 25.13 -10.89
N LYS A 321 -26.93 26.28 -11.11
CA LYS A 321 -25.73 26.39 -11.94
C LYS A 321 -24.67 25.39 -11.50
N ALA A 322 -24.29 24.47 -12.40
CA ALA A 322 -23.17 23.57 -12.20
C ALA A 322 -21.85 24.36 -12.21
N LEU A 323 -20.99 24.10 -11.22
CA LEU A 323 -19.60 24.56 -11.21
C LEU A 323 -18.78 23.67 -12.16
N ASN A 324 -18.16 24.29 -13.15
CA ASN A 324 -17.35 23.67 -14.19
C ASN A 324 -16.05 23.07 -13.58
N PRO A 325 -15.69 21.79 -13.85
CA PRO A 325 -14.55 21.13 -13.21
C PRO A 325 -13.19 21.35 -13.89
N ASN A 326 -13.08 22.21 -14.91
CA ASN A 326 -11.79 22.46 -15.57
C ASN A 326 -11.08 23.70 -15.01
N PRO A 327 -9.81 23.61 -14.54
CA PRO A 327 -8.99 24.78 -14.29
C PRO A 327 -8.62 25.45 -15.62
N PRO A 328 -8.55 26.79 -15.71
CA PRO A 328 -8.16 27.46 -16.94
C PRO A 328 -6.68 27.19 -17.26
N PRO A 329 -6.30 27.15 -18.55
CA PRO A 329 -4.92 26.94 -18.95
C PRO A 329 -4.04 28.11 -18.51
N LEU A 330 -2.82 27.79 -18.09
CA LEU A 330 -1.78 28.78 -17.79
C LEU A 330 -1.45 29.59 -19.05
N SER A 331 -1.85 30.87 -19.07
CA SER A 331 -1.39 31.81 -20.09
C SER A 331 0.08 32.15 -19.86
N ARG A 332 0.93 31.76 -20.81
CA ARG A 332 2.30 32.27 -20.94
C ARG A 332 2.26 33.70 -21.48
N GLY A 333 2.95 34.59 -20.76
CA GLY A 333 3.60 35.77 -21.30
C GLY A 333 2.76 37.05 -21.30
N ASP A 334 3.13 37.99 -20.44
CA ASP A 334 3.54 39.28 -20.98
C ASP A 334 4.64 39.92 -20.15
N ARG A 335 5.54 40.60 -20.85
CA ARG A 335 6.74 41.25 -20.33
C ARG A 335 6.37 42.66 -19.85
N GLY A 336 7.06 43.10 -18.80
CA GLY A 336 7.70 44.42 -18.84
C GLY A 336 7.24 45.47 -17.83
N VAL A 337 8.28 46.12 -17.29
CA VAL A 337 8.36 47.49 -16.76
C VAL A 337 8.04 47.69 -15.26
N GLY A 338 9.09 47.58 -14.44
CA GLY A 338 9.83 48.76 -13.96
C GLY A 338 9.30 49.55 -12.75
N VAL A 339 10.25 49.86 -11.85
CA VAL A 339 10.27 50.92 -10.82
C VAL A 339 9.46 50.60 -9.55
N GLY A 340 9.97 50.68 -8.32
CA GLY A 340 11.26 51.09 -7.76
C GLY A 340 11.17 50.98 -6.22
N LEU A 341 12.32 51.10 -5.55
CA LEU A 341 12.59 51.60 -4.17
C LEU A 341 11.41 51.57 -3.15
N THR A 342 11.56 51.10 -1.91
CA THR A 342 12.35 51.75 -0.85
C THR A 342 12.33 50.88 0.43
N THR A 343 13.46 50.89 1.15
CA THR A 343 13.72 50.57 2.59
C THR A 343 12.55 50.28 3.54
N LEU A 344 12.65 49.18 4.30
CA LEU A 344 13.29 49.07 5.62
C LEU A 344 13.53 47.60 5.98
#